data_AF-A0A2S9G1B9-F1
#
_entry.id   AF-A0A2S9G1B9-F1
#
_cell.length_a   1.000
_cell.length_b   1.000
_cell.length_c   1.000
_cell.angle_alpha   90.00
_cell.angle_beta   90.00
_cell.angle_gamma   90.00
#
_symmetry.space_group_name_H-M   'P 1'
#
loop_
_entity.id
_entity.type
_entity.pdbx_description
1 polymer ?
#
loop_
_entity_poly.entity_id
_entity_poly.type
_entity_poly.pdbx_seq_one_letter_code
_entity_poly.pdbx_strand_id
1 'polypeptide(L)'
;GWRNNVCGYRRFFSITSLAGLRQEDHAVFDAAHAEVKRWFDEGLVDGIRIDHPDGLSDPAGYLGWLRELTGPDAWIVIEKILAVD
;
A
#
# COMPACT_ATOMS: atom_id res chain seq x y z
N GLY A 1 0.03 23.22 11.59
CA GLY A 1 0.44 22.03 12.37
C GLY A 1 -0.48 21.85 13.56
N TRP A 2 -0.27 20.81 14.39
CA TRP A 2 -1.21 20.30 15.42
C TRP A 2 -1.96 21.31 16.32
N ARG A 3 -1.44 22.53 16.50
CA ARG A 3 -2.10 23.63 17.21
C ARG A 3 -3.07 24.49 16.37
N ASN A 4 -2.92 24.46 15.04
CA ASN A 4 -3.52 25.42 14.10
C ASN A 4 -4.37 24.74 13.01
N ASN A 5 -4.56 23.41 13.08
CA ASN A 5 -5.30 22.57 12.13
C ASN A 5 -4.89 22.60 10.64
N VAL A 6 -3.89 23.41 10.26
CA VAL A 6 -3.34 23.41 8.89
C VAL A 6 -2.31 22.28 8.75
N CYS A 7 -2.56 21.31 7.87
CA CYS A 7 -1.62 20.26 7.49
C CYS A 7 -1.47 20.25 5.96
N GLY A 8 -0.25 20.42 5.47
CA GLY A 8 0.04 20.55 4.03
C GLY A 8 0.26 19.23 3.30
N TYR A 9 -0.04 18.09 3.94
CA TYR A 9 0.14 16.75 3.37
C TYR A 9 -0.95 15.80 3.86
N ARG A 10 -1.20 14.74 3.07
CA ARG A 10 -2.11 13.65 3.44
C ARG A 10 -1.50 12.79 4.54
N ARG A 11 -2.31 12.36 5.51
CA ARG A 11 -1.89 11.58 6.67
C ARG A 11 -2.65 10.27 6.76
N PHE A 12 -2.11 9.31 7.52
CA PHE A 12 -2.89 8.18 8.01
C PHE A 12 -3.78 8.66 9.17
N PHE A 13 -5.09 8.70 8.93
CA PHE A 13 -6.06 9.36 9.81
C PHE A 13 -5.60 10.77 10.25
N SER A 14 -5.73 11.08 11.54
CA SER A 14 -5.30 12.36 12.13
C SER A 14 -3.84 12.37 12.59
N ILE A 15 -3.10 11.27 12.40
CA ILE A 15 -1.76 11.07 12.96
C ILE A 15 -0.73 11.88 12.16
N THR A 16 -0.16 12.90 12.78
CA THR A 16 0.77 13.82 12.10
C THR A 16 2.13 13.21 11.79
N SER A 17 2.57 12.18 12.52
CA SER A 17 3.84 11.50 12.28
C SER A 17 3.82 10.53 11.08
N LEU A 18 2.66 10.25 10.50
CA LEU A 18 2.49 9.32 9.38
C LEU A 18 2.05 10.07 8.12
N ALA A 19 3.01 10.38 7.24
CA ALA A 19 2.74 10.98 5.95
C ALA A 19 2.36 9.91 4.91
N GLY A 20 1.30 10.16 4.14
CA GLY A 20 0.87 9.25 3.08
C GLY A 20 1.78 9.33 1.86
N LEU A 21 2.12 8.18 1.29
CA LEU A 21 2.81 8.08 0.01
C LEU A 21 1.81 8.10 -1.16
N ARG A 22 2.29 8.51 -2.32
CA ARG A 22 1.54 8.54 -3.58
C ARG A 22 1.74 7.23 -4.34
N GLN A 23 1.18 6.14 -3.82
CA GLN A 23 1.36 4.80 -4.41
C GLN A 23 0.75 4.66 -5.81
N GLU A 24 -0.08 5.62 -6.24
CA GLU A 24 -0.57 5.71 -7.61
C GLU A 24 0.50 6.18 -8.62
N ASP A 25 1.62 6.72 -8.14
CA ASP A 25 2.79 7.03 -8.95
C ASP A 25 3.70 5.79 -9.02
N HIS A 26 3.88 5.23 -10.22
CA HIS A 26 4.64 4.00 -10.42
C HIS A 26 6.08 4.09 -9.90
N ALA A 27 6.73 5.26 -9.98
CA ALA A 27 8.08 5.42 -9.48
C ALA A 27 8.13 5.33 -7.93
N VAL A 28 7.08 5.79 -7.25
CA VAL A 28 6.94 5.64 -5.79
C VAL A 28 6.64 4.19 -5.43
N PHE A 29 5.77 3.52 -6.18
CA PHE A 29 5.47 2.10 -5.99
C PHE A 29 6.74 1.25 -6.10
N ASP A 30 7.49 1.38 -7.20
CA ASP A 30 8.71 0.61 -7.45
C ASP A 30 9.74 0.83 -6.33
N ALA A 31 9.98 2.09 -5.96
CA ALA A 31 10.93 2.43 -4.91
C ALA A 31 10.51 1.86 -3.55
N ALA A 32 9.22 1.88 -3.21
CA ALA A 32 8.70 1.36 -1.96
C ALA A 32 8.64 -0.17 -1.90
N HIS A 33 8.53 -0.86 -3.04
CA HIS A 33 8.38 -2.32 -3.12
C HIS A 33 9.62 -3.08 -3.60
N ALA A 34 10.75 -2.41 -3.80
CA ALA A 34 11.99 -3.04 -4.28
C ALA A 34 12.39 -4.28 -3.45
N GLU A 35 12.40 -4.17 -2.11
CA GLU A 35 12.72 -5.31 -1.24
C GLU A 35 11.61 -6.36 -1.22
N VAL A 36 10.34 -5.96 -1.29
CA VAL A 36 9.21 -6.90 -1.36
C VAL A 36 9.35 -7.74 -2.63
N LYS A 37 9.67 -7.11 -3.77
CA LYS A 37 9.94 -7.82 -5.03
C LYS A 37 11.07 -8.82 -4.86
N ARG A 38 12.18 -8.42 -4.24
CA ARG A 38 13.32 -9.31 -3.99
C ARG A 38 12.91 -10.53 -3.17
N TRP A 39 12.03 -10.39 -2.18
CA TRP A 39 11.53 -11.53 -1.40
C TRP A 39 10.78 -12.54 -2.27
N PHE A 40 10.01 -12.09 -3.25
CA PHE A 40 9.33 -12.99 -4.20
C PHE A 40 10.29 -13.56 -5.24
N ASP A 41 11.20 -12.76 -5.80
CA ASP A 41 12.20 -13.21 -6.77
C ASP A 41 13.11 -14.32 -6.18
N GLU A 42 13.44 -14.22 -4.89
CA GLU A 42 14.25 -15.20 -4.16
C GLU A 42 13.44 -16.32 -3.50
N GLY A 43 12.10 -16.32 -3.62
CA GLY A 43 11.24 -17.35 -3.03
C GLY A 43 11.24 -17.37 -1.50
N LEU A 44 11.43 -16.22 -0.85
CA LEU A 44 11.48 -16.08 0.61
C LEU A 44 10.10 -16.05 1.27
N VAL A 45 9.06 -15.74 0.50
CA VAL A 45 7.68 -15.62 0.99
C VAL A 45 6.68 -16.17 -0.03
N ASP A 46 5.56 -16.70 0.46
CA ASP A 46 4.49 -17.26 -0.38
C ASP A 46 3.35 -16.25 -0.63
N GLY A 47 3.39 -15.08 0.01
CA GLY A 47 2.33 -14.08 -0.10
C GLY A 47 2.49 -12.90 0.86
N ILE A 48 1.58 -11.95 0.73
CA ILE A 48 1.59 -10.68 1.46
C ILE A 48 0.19 -10.25 1.90
N ARG A 49 0.14 -9.55 3.04
CA ARG A 49 -1.05 -8.88 3.56
C ARG A 49 -0.88 -7.37 3.43
N ILE A 50 -1.76 -6.71 2.70
CA ILE A 50 -1.75 -5.25 2.51
C ILE A 50 -2.52 -4.57 3.64
N ASP A 51 -1.83 -3.63 4.28
CA ASP A 51 -2.39 -2.76 5.32
C ASP A 51 -3.13 -1.58 4.69
N HIS A 52 -4.32 -1.27 5.23
CA HIS A 52 -5.09 -0.07 4.89
C HIS A 52 -5.18 0.29 3.39
N PRO A 53 -5.57 -0.64 2.50
CA PRO A 53 -5.77 -0.38 1.07
C PRO A 53 -6.81 0.72 0.81
N ASP A 54 -7.81 0.90 1.68
CA ASP A 54 -8.85 1.95 1.56
C ASP A 54 -8.26 3.37 1.65
N GLY A 55 -7.03 3.52 2.15
CA GLY A 55 -6.30 4.78 2.15
C GLY A 55 -5.55 5.08 0.85
N LEU A 56 -5.55 4.19 -0.14
CA LEU A 56 -4.90 4.41 -1.43
C LEU A 56 -5.78 5.23 -2.37
N SER A 57 -5.15 5.97 -3.29
CA SER A 57 -5.87 6.75 -4.30
C SER A 57 -6.46 5.88 -5.41
N ASP A 58 -5.79 4.78 -5.76
CA ASP A 58 -6.28 3.74 -6.67
C ASP A 58 -5.92 2.35 -6.11
N PRO A 59 -6.74 1.80 -5.20
CA PRO A 59 -6.47 0.49 -4.60
C PRO A 59 -6.47 -0.64 -5.63
N ALA A 60 -7.31 -0.58 -6.66
CA ALA A 60 -7.42 -1.63 -7.67
C ALA A 60 -6.19 -1.65 -8.59
N GLY A 61 -5.75 -0.49 -9.07
CA GLY A 61 -4.52 -0.35 -9.84
C GLY A 61 -3.30 -0.80 -9.05
N TYR A 62 -3.19 -0.39 -7.78
CA TYR A 62 -2.13 -0.84 -6.87
C TYR A 62 -2.09 -2.37 -6.73
N LEU A 63 -3.23 -3.02 -6.52
CA LEU A 63 -3.29 -4.49 -6.42
C LEU A 63 -2.96 -5.18 -7.75
N GLY A 64 -3.23 -4.53 -8.89
CA GLY A 64 -2.80 -4.98 -10.21
C GLY A 64 -1.28 -5.06 -10.33
N TRP A 65 -0.59 -3.95 -10.04
CA TRP A 65 0.88 -3.91 -10.05
C TRP A 65 1.49 -4.85 -9.01
N LEU A 66 0.84 -5.00 -7.86
CA LEU A 66 1.26 -5.95 -6.85
C LEU A 66 1.19 -7.39 -7.35
N ARG A 67 0.12 -7.77 -8.06
CA ARG A 67 0.01 -9.09 -8.68
C ARG A 67 1.11 -9.33 -9.72
N GLU A 68 1.44 -8.34 -10.53
CA GLU A 68 2.56 -8.42 -11.48
C GLU A 68 3.89 -8.63 -10.75
N LEU A 69 4.09 -7.93 -9.64
CA LEU A 69 5.30 -8.01 -8.80
C LEU A 69 5.45 -9.36 -8.09
N THR A 70 4.37 -9.91 -7.53
CA THR A 70 4.43 -11.15 -6.72
C THR A 70 4.25 -12.43 -7.55
N GLY A 71 3.89 -12.31 -8.82
CA GLY A 71 3.57 -13.45 -9.68
C GLY A 71 2.16 -14.03 -9.45
N PRO A 72 1.71 -14.99 -10.28
CA PRO A 72 0.31 -15.45 -10.32
C PRO A 72 -0.11 -16.28 -9.10
N ASP A 73 0.82 -16.98 -8.46
CA ASP A 73 0.51 -17.99 -7.43
C ASP A 73 0.57 -17.44 -6.01
N ALA A 74 1.23 -16.28 -5.80
CA ALA A 74 1.39 -15.69 -4.49
C ALA A 74 0.03 -15.29 -3.87
N TRP A 75 -0.12 -15.49 -2.57
CA TRP A 75 -1.28 -14.98 -1.85
C TRP A 75 -1.21 -13.46 -1.72
N ILE A 76 -2.31 -12.77 -2.06
CA ILE A 76 -2.50 -11.36 -1.75
C ILE A 76 -3.79 -11.25 -0.97
N VAL A 77 -3.68 -10.87 0.30
CA VAL A 77 -4.82 -10.56 1.16
C VAL A 77 -4.78 -9.11 1.57
N ILE A 78 -5.93 -8.50 1.82
CA ILE A 78 -6.02 -7.09 2.17
C ILE A 78 -6.80 -6.90 3.46
N GLU A 79 -6.38 -5.94 4.27
CA GLU A 79 -7.21 -5.45 5.36
C GLU A 79 -8.36 -4.64 4.79
N LYS A 80 -9.60 -5.09 4.96
CA LYS A 80 -10.77 -4.34 4.51
C LYS A 80 -11.93 -4.56 5.46
N ILE A 81 -12.51 -3.47 5.97
CA ILE A 81 -13.72 -3.53 6.78
C ILE A 81 -14.93 -3.57 5.86
N LEU A 82 -15.64 -4.69 5.82
CA LEU A 82 -16.89 -4.85 5.07
C LEU A 82 -18.06 -4.37 5.93
N ALA A 83 -19.00 -3.66 5.32
CA ALA A 83 -20.30 -3.39 5.96
C ALA A 83 -21.21 -4.60 5.75
N VAL A 84 -22.18 -4.77 6.65
CA VAL A 84 -23.34 -5.63 6.37
C VAL A 84 -24.20 -4.93 5.31
N ASP A 85 -24.81 -5.72 4.42
CA ASP A 85 -25.74 -5.23 3.40
C ASP A 85 -26.97 -4.53 4.01
#